data_AF-A0A2D7RTS3-F1
#
_entry.id   AF-A0A2D7RTS3-F1
#
_cell.length_a   1.000
_cell.length_b   1.000
_cell.length_c   1.000
_cell.angle_alpha   90.00
_cell.angle_beta   90.00
_cell.angle_gamma   90.00
#
_symmetry.space_group_name_H-M   'P 1'
#
loop_
_entity.id
_entity.type
_entity.pdbx_description
1 polymer ?
#
loop_
_entity_poly.entity_id
_entity_poly.type
_entity_poly.pdbx_seq_one_letter_code
_entity_poly.pdbx_strand_id
1 'polypeptide(L)' 'MKQVKLLKPGGLNNLQISDADTPRLKEHEVLVKVKASSLNYHDLLVALGHIPTD' A
#
# COMPACT_ATOMS: atom_id res chain seq x y z
N MET A 1 -12.30 -1.98 -4.68
CA MET A 1 -11.72 -0.75 -4.11
C MET A 1 -10.40 -0.43 -4.80
N LYS A 2 -10.01 0.84 -4.89
CA LYS A 2 -8.71 1.23 -5.44
C LYS A 2 -7.63 1.10 -4.38
N GLN A 3 -6.46 0.62 -4.78
CA GLN A 3 -5.27 0.53 -3.94
C GLN A 3 -4.04 0.96 -4.73
N VAL A 4 -3.00 1.38 -4.00
CA VAL A 4 -1.66 1.63 -4.58
C VAL A 4 -0.80 0.42 -4.26
N LYS A 5 -0.11 -0.12 -5.26
CA LYS A 5 0.88 -1.19 -5.12
C LYS A 5 2.24 -0.71 -5.57
N LEU A 6 3.28 -1.11 -4.85
CA LEU A 6 4.66 -0.98 -5.29
C LEU A 6 5.08 -2.30 -5.96
N LEU A 7 5.46 -2.24 -7.23
CA LEU A 7 5.98 -3.42 -7.94
C LEU A 7 7.51 -3.55 -7.79
N LYS A 8 8.01 -4.77 -7.85
CA LYS A 8 9.46 -5.04 -7.94
C LYS A 8 10.01 -4.50 -9.27
N PRO A 9 11.22 -3.92 -9.32
CA PRO A 9 12.24 -3.83 -8.27
C PRO A 9 12.17 -2.57 -7.39
N GLY A 10 10.97 -2.12 -6.96
CA GLY A 10 10.81 -0.89 -6.18
C GLY A 10 11.03 0.37 -7.03
N GLY A 11 10.87 1.55 -6.44
CA GLY A 11 10.99 2.85 -7.09
C GLY A 11 9.64 3.54 -7.34
N LEU A 12 9.63 4.87 -7.33
CA LEU A 12 8.40 5.67 -7.45
C LEU A 12 7.66 5.43 -8.78
N ASN A 13 8.40 5.13 -9.86
CA ASN A 13 7.83 4.80 -11.17
C ASN A 13 7.10 3.44 -11.19
N ASN A 14 7.31 2.62 -10.16
CA ASN A 14 6.69 1.31 -10.01
C ASN A 14 5.49 1.33 -9.06
N LEU A 15 5.01 2.51 -8.67
CA LEU A 15 3.72 2.69 -8.01
C LEU A 15 2.60 2.57 -9.03
N GLN A 16 1.69 1.62 -8.81
CA GLN A 16 0.52 1.41 -9.66
C GLN A 16 -0.77 1.49 -8.87
N ILE A 17 -1.74 2.20 -9.43
CA ILE A 17 -3.12 2.17 -8.94
C ILE A 17 -3.81 0.97 -9.59
N SER A 18 -4.31 0.05 -8.77
CA SER A 18 -5.11 -1.08 -9.25
C SER A 18 -6.46 -1.12 -8.54
N ASP A 19 -7.44 -1.73 -9.19
CA ASP A 19 -8.63 -2.19 -8.49
C ASP A 19 -8.31 -3.48 -7.70
N ALA A 20 -9.14 -3.74 -6.69
CA ALA A 20 -9.00 -4.82 -5.72
C ALA A 20 -10.38 -5.24 -5.22
N ASP A 21 -10.55 -6.50 -4.87
CA ASP A 21 -11.78 -6.94 -4.20
C ASP A 21 -11.84 -6.40 -2.77
N THR A 22 -13.05 -6.32 -2.22
CA THR A 22 -13.22 -6.02 -0.81
C THR A 22 -12.67 -7.20 0.00
N PRO A 23 -11.73 -6.98 0.94
CA PRO A 23 -11.14 -8.07 1.71
C PRO A 23 -12.17 -8.74 2.62
N ARG A 24 -12.03 -10.05 2.83
CA ARG A 24 -12.82 -10.82 3.80
C ARG A 24 -12.20 -10.67 5.19
N LEU A 25 -13.00 -10.30 6.18
CA LEU A 25 -12.53 -10.16 7.56
C LEU A 25 -12.35 -11.53 8.21
N LYS A 26 -11.31 -11.64 9.05
CA LYS A 26 -11.16 -12.70 10.04
C LYS A 26 -11.76 -12.29 11.38
N GLU A 27 -11.83 -13.25 12.30
CA GLU A 27 -12.14 -12.97 13.69
C GLU A 27 -11.15 -11.92 14.25
N HIS A 28 -11.67 -10.95 15.00
CA HIS A 28 -10.93 -9.81 15.58
C HIS A 28 -10.40 -8.73 14.60
N GLU A 29 -10.78 -8.75 13.31
CA GLU A 29 -10.44 -7.67 12.38
C GLU A 29 -11.59 -6.66 12.22
N VAL A 30 -11.25 -5.45 11.76
CA VAL A 30 -12.24 -4.42 11.36
C VAL A 30 -11.94 -3.93 9.94
N LEU A 31 -13.00 -3.73 9.15
CA LEU A 31 -12.88 -3.18 7.81
C LEU A 31 -13.13 -1.68 7.82
N VAL A 32 -12.11 -0.92 7.44
CA VAL A 32 -12.16 0.55 7.44
C VAL A 32 -12.34 1.08 6.02
N LYS A 33 -13.33 1.96 5.83
CA LYS A 33 -13.49 2.71 4.58
C LYS A 33 -12.58 3.95 4.61
N VAL A 34 -11.37 3.81 4.09
CA VAL A 34 -10.37 4.90 4.00
C VAL A 34 -10.94 6.08 3.21
N LYS A 35 -10.89 7.28 3.81
CA LYS A 35 -11.31 8.56 3.19
C LYS A 35 -10.13 9.42 2.75
N ALA A 36 -9.03 9.36 3.50
CA ALA A 36 -7.78 10.04 3.21
C ALA A 36 -6.62 9.24 3.81
N SER A 37 -5.43 9.39 3.23
CA SER A 37 -4.17 8.91 3.77
C SER A 37 -3.11 10.00 3.60
N SER A 38 -2.19 10.11 4.54
CA SER A 38 -1.00 10.95 4.40
C SER A 38 0.13 10.17 3.73
N LEU A 39 1.17 10.89 3.31
CA LEU A 39 2.49 10.33 2.99
C LEU A 39 3.46 10.71 4.10
N ASN A 40 4.25 9.74 4.55
CA ASN A 40 5.30 9.90 5.54
C ASN A 40 6.67 9.72 4.90
N TYR A 41 7.72 10.24 5.53
CA TYR A 41 9.09 10.06 5.04
C TYR A 41 9.51 8.59 5.02
N HIS A 42 8.99 7.78 5.95
CA HIS A 42 9.20 6.33 5.95
C HIS A 42 8.69 5.67 4.66
N ASP A 43 7.53 6.10 4.15
CA ASP A 43 6.94 5.54 2.93
C ASP A 43 7.86 5.77 1.71
N LEU A 44 8.56 6.91 1.67
CA LEU A 44 9.53 7.21 0.62
C LEU A 44 10.72 6.24 0.67
N LEU A 45 11.25 5.96 1.86
CA LEU A 45 12.39 5.04 2.02
C LEU A 45 12.04 3.60 1.64
N VAL A 46 10.82 3.16 1.97
CA VAL A 46 10.26 1.87 1.52
C VAL A 46 10.12 1.86 0.00
N ALA A 47 9.51 2.90 -0.58
CA ALA A 47 9.30 2.98 -2.02
C ALA A 47 10.62 2.98 -2.81
N LEU A 48 11.68 3.59 -2.28
CA LEU A 48 13.02 3.58 -2.89
C LEU A 48 13.82 2.29 -2.62
N GLY A 49 13.28 1.35 -1.85
CA GLY A 49 13.95 0.08 -1.52
C GLY A 49 15.07 0.21 -0.48
N HIS A 50 15.14 1.32 0.25
CA HIS A 50 16.10 1.52 1.34
C HIS A 50 15.70 0.79 2.63
N ILE A 51 14.40 0.51 2.78
CA ILE A 51 13.86 -0.29 3.89
C ILE A 51 13.23 -1.55 3.27
N PRO A 52 13.70 -2.76 3.63
CA PRO A 52 13.11 -3.99 3.13
C PRO A 52 11.69 -4.18 3.67
N THR A 53 10.83 -4.73 2.82
CA THR A 53 9.49 -5.19 3.18
C THR A 53 9.34 -6.64 2.74
N ASP A 54 8.67 -7.45 3.55
CA ASP A 54 8.53 -8.91 3.37
C ASP A 54 7.89 -9.33 2.04
#